data_AF-A0A0G0PVQ5-F1
#
_entry.id   AF-A0A0G0PVQ5-F1
#
_cell.length_a   1.000
_cell.length_b   1.000
_cell.length_c   1.000
_cell.angle_alpha   90.00
_cell.angle_beta   90.00
_cell.angle_gamma   90.00
#
_symmetry.space_group_name_H-M   'P 1'
#
loop_
_entity.id
_entity.type
_entity.pdbx_description
1 polymer ?
#
loop_
_entity_poly.entity_id
_entity_poly.type
_entity_poly.pdbx_seq_one_letter_code
_entity_poly.pdbx_strand_id
1 'polypeptide(L)'
;GLLGYRGQFVIDTKGNGILSSRFIEFREYVGDIKRTKYGSMISITAGKVLAFALDNLQQRGTLYVEPGVEVYDGQVIGNVSKGDDLTVNPTKGKQLTNMRASGSDDKVYLAATYKLDIEKAMEIVAPDEYIEITPKSVRLRKKNK
;
A
#
# COMPACT_ATOMS: atom_id res chain seq x y z
N GLY A 1 -15.40 -7.49 11.20
CA GLY A 1 -15.52 -6.46 12.26
C GLY A 1 -15.81 -5.12 11.62
N LEU A 2 -16.10 -4.08 12.41
CA LEU A 2 -16.44 -2.75 11.85
C LEU A 2 -15.21 -1.94 11.42
N LEU A 3 -14.03 -2.21 11.98
CA LEU A 3 -12.79 -1.55 11.56
C LEU A 3 -12.47 -1.90 10.09
N GLY A 4 -12.29 -0.88 9.24
CA GLY A 4 -12.07 -1.02 7.80
C GLY A 4 -13.35 -1.15 6.96
N TYR A 5 -14.50 -1.44 7.57
CA TYR A 5 -15.74 -1.68 6.81
C TYR A 5 -16.31 -0.42 6.15
N ARG A 6 -16.01 0.78 6.68
CA ARG A 6 -16.52 2.04 6.13
C ARG A 6 -16.17 2.23 4.66
N GLY A 7 -14.94 1.90 4.26
CA GLY A 7 -14.51 1.98 2.87
C GLY A 7 -15.33 1.07 1.96
N GLN A 8 -15.49 -0.19 2.36
CA GLN A 8 -16.32 -1.17 1.64
C GLN A 8 -17.79 -0.75 1.59
N PHE A 9 -18.34 -0.24 2.69
CA PHE A 9 -19.72 0.24 2.77
C PHE A 9 -20.00 1.36 1.77
N VAL A 10 -19.07 2.31 1.61
CA VAL A 10 -19.22 3.39 0.61
C VAL A 10 -19.26 2.81 -0.81
N ILE A 11 -18.45 1.80 -1.10
CA ILE A 11 -18.43 1.12 -2.41
C ILE A 11 -19.75 0.38 -2.63
N ASP A 12 -20.17 -0.47 -1.69
CA ASP A 12 -21.38 -1.29 -1.78
C ASP A 12 -22.63 -0.44 -1.98
N THR A 13 -22.68 0.72 -1.34
CA THR A 13 -23.82 1.64 -1.39
C THR A 13 -23.70 2.71 -2.48
N LYS A 14 -22.59 2.71 -3.23
CA LYS A 14 -22.25 3.73 -4.23
C LYS A 14 -22.35 5.16 -3.67
N GLY A 15 -21.97 5.32 -2.40
CA GLY A 15 -21.98 6.59 -1.67
C GLY A 15 -23.35 7.04 -1.13
N ASN A 16 -24.43 6.29 -1.36
CA ASN A 16 -25.77 6.68 -0.89
C ASN A 16 -26.11 6.15 0.51
N GLY A 17 -25.28 5.26 1.06
CA GLY A 17 -25.50 4.66 2.36
C GLY A 17 -25.10 5.58 3.50
N ILE A 18 -25.82 5.45 4.63
CA ILE A 18 -25.45 6.08 5.90
C ILE A 18 -25.07 4.98 6.89
N LEU A 19 -23.83 5.03 7.40
CA LEU A 19 -23.35 4.13 8.44
C LEU A 19 -23.12 4.91 9.73
N SER A 20 -23.74 4.44 10.82
CA SER A 20 -23.50 4.94 12.18
C SER A 20 -23.23 3.75 13.10
N SER A 21 -22.36 3.95 14.07
CA SER A 21 -22.02 2.90 15.05
C SER A 21 -21.98 3.50 16.45
N ARG A 22 -22.48 2.74 17.41
CA ARG A 22 -22.46 3.06 18.84
C ARG A 22 -22.15 1.79 19.61
N PHE A 23 -21.29 1.89 20.61
CA PHE A 23 -21.04 0.81 21.55
C PHE A 23 -22.28 0.54 22.41
N ILE A 24 -22.65 -0.72 22.56
CA ILE A 24 -23.81 -1.16 23.36
C ILE A 24 -23.31 -1.83 24.64
N GLU A 25 -22.64 -2.98 24.49
CA GLU A 25 -22.16 -3.80 25.60
C GLU A 25 -21.02 -4.71 25.14
N PHE A 26 -20.32 -5.31 26.11
CA PHE A 26 -19.44 -6.44 25.86
C PHE A 26 -20.25 -7.74 25.83
N ARG A 27 -19.85 -8.69 24.99
CA ARG A 27 -20.45 -10.03 24.87
C ARG A 27 -19.36 -11.10 24.87
N GLU A 28 -19.77 -12.35 25.00
CA GLU A 28 -18.88 -13.50 24.80
C GLU A 28 -18.20 -13.43 23.43
N TYR A 29 -16.96 -13.92 23.39
CA TYR A 29 -16.14 -13.89 22.19
C TYR A 29 -16.72 -14.82 21.12
N VAL A 30 -16.97 -14.28 19.92
CA VAL A 30 -17.64 -14.98 18.81
C VAL A 30 -16.68 -15.55 17.76
N GLY A 31 -15.39 -15.63 18.07
CA GLY A 31 -14.34 -16.08 17.14
C GLY A 31 -13.61 -14.95 16.44
N ASP A 32 -12.63 -15.34 15.62
CA ASP A 32 -11.74 -14.40 14.94
C ASP A 32 -12.38 -13.74 13.73
N ILE A 33 -12.22 -12.42 13.65
CA ILE A 33 -12.53 -11.67 12.43
C ILE A 33 -11.43 -11.97 11.41
N LYS A 34 -11.76 -12.77 10.40
CA LYS A 34 -10.85 -13.04 9.28
C LYS A 34 -10.50 -11.73 8.58
N ARG A 35 -9.20 -11.48 8.44
CA ARG A 35 -8.64 -10.40 7.61
C ARG A 35 -7.81 -11.02 6.50
N THR A 36 -7.87 -10.43 5.31
CA THR A 36 -6.95 -10.79 4.25
C THR A 36 -5.57 -10.27 4.63
N LYS A 37 -4.60 -11.17 4.83
CA LYS A 37 -3.21 -10.79 5.02
C LYS A 37 -2.54 -10.67 3.65
N TYR A 38 -1.90 -9.53 3.43
CA TYR A 38 -1.00 -9.32 2.31
C TYR A 38 0.43 -9.17 2.84
N GLY A 39 1.42 -9.59 2.07
CA GLY A 39 2.82 -9.24 2.33
C GLY A 39 3.07 -7.77 1.98
N SER A 40 4.10 -7.17 2.57
CA SER A 40 4.43 -5.76 2.38
C SER A 40 5.57 -5.56 1.39
N MET A 41 5.45 -4.55 0.51
CA MET A 41 6.56 -4.08 -0.32
C MET A 41 7.38 -3.06 0.46
N ILE A 42 8.60 -3.41 0.86
CA ILE A 42 9.43 -2.63 1.78
C ILE A 42 10.60 -2.00 1.03
N SER A 43 10.72 -0.67 1.06
CA SER A 43 11.85 0.03 0.45
C SER A 43 13.18 -0.38 1.10
N ILE A 44 14.25 -0.47 0.31
CA ILE A 44 15.66 -0.59 0.77
C ILE A 44 16.46 0.69 0.63
N THR A 45 15.91 1.68 -0.05
CA THR A 45 16.62 2.91 -0.38
C THR A 45 15.77 4.11 0.01
N ALA A 46 16.46 5.19 0.36
CA ALA A 46 15.86 6.51 0.44
C ALA A 46 15.97 7.23 -0.91
N GLY A 47 15.02 8.10 -1.20
CA GLY A 47 15.02 8.99 -2.36
C GLY A 47 13.70 9.00 -3.13
N LYS A 48 13.72 9.67 -4.29
CA LYS A 48 12.53 9.81 -5.14
C LYS A 48 12.17 8.52 -5.85
N VAL A 49 10.91 8.15 -5.72
CA VAL A 49 10.31 7.02 -6.43
C VAL A 49 10.28 7.30 -7.93
N LEU A 50 10.76 6.36 -8.73
CA LEU A 50 10.77 6.46 -10.19
C LEU A 50 9.60 5.69 -10.80
N ALA A 51 8.93 6.29 -11.78
CA ALA A 51 7.81 5.65 -12.48
C ALA A 51 8.17 4.30 -13.10
N PHE A 52 9.39 4.18 -13.65
CA PHE A 52 9.92 2.93 -14.20
C PHE A 52 10.03 1.81 -13.15
N ALA A 53 10.43 2.13 -11.92
CA ALA A 53 10.48 1.13 -10.85
C ALA A 53 9.06 0.71 -10.46
N LEU A 54 8.16 1.68 -10.29
CA LEU A 54 6.76 1.41 -9.95
C LEU A 54 6.04 0.55 -11.00
N ASP A 55 6.35 0.73 -12.28
CA ASP A 55 5.74 -0.01 -13.38
C ASP A 55 5.96 -1.53 -13.26
N ASN A 56 7.14 -1.93 -12.80
CA ASN A 56 7.46 -3.32 -12.52
C ASN A 56 6.85 -3.80 -11.19
N LEU A 57 6.79 -2.92 -10.19
CA LEU A 57 6.30 -3.27 -8.85
C LEU A 57 4.77 -3.44 -8.81
N GLN A 58 4.00 -2.64 -9.56
CA GLN A 58 2.53 -2.77 -9.63
C GLN A 58 2.08 -4.14 -10.18
N GLN A 59 2.92 -4.85 -10.92
CA GLN A 59 2.61 -6.21 -11.38
C GLN A 59 2.57 -7.23 -10.23
N ARG A 60 3.19 -6.89 -9.09
CA ARG A 60 3.27 -7.76 -7.91
C ARG A 60 2.20 -7.43 -6.85
N GLY A 61 1.52 -6.31 -6.97
CA GLY A 61 0.43 -5.92 -6.08
C GLY A 61 0.10 -4.44 -6.13
N THR A 62 -0.52 -3.91 -5.08
CA THR A 62 -1.05 -2.54 -5.08
C THR A 62 -0.04 -1.57 -4.48
N LEU A 63 0.20 -0.46 -5.19
CA LEU A 63 1.12 0.60 -4.75
C LEU A 63 0.40 1.62 -3.88
N TYR A 64 1.10 2.12 -2.86
CA TYR A 64 0.64 3.18 -1.95
C TYR A 64 1.28 4.54 -2.24
N VAL A 65 2.34 4.56 -3.05
CA VAL A 65 3.12 5.75 -3.38
C VAL A 65 3.11 6.03 -4.88
N GLU A 66 3.13 7.30 -5.23
CA GLU A 66 3.16 7.79 -6.61
C GLU A 66 4.60 8.09 -7.05
N PRO A 67 4.88 8.18 -8.36
CA PRO A 67 6.15 8.69 -8.86
C PRO A 67 6.49 10.06 -8.27
N GLY A 68 7.76 10.26 -7.91
CA GLY A 68 8.28 11.51 -7.35
C GLY A 68 8.09 11.68 -5.85
N VAL A 69 7.35 10.79 -5.18
CA VAL A 69 7.28 10.75 -3.72
C VAL A 69 8.65 10.40 -3.14
N GLU A 70 9.08 11.11 -2.11
CA GLU A 70 10.27 10.78 -1.32
C GLU A 70 9.96 9.61 -0.39
N VAL A 71 10.75 8.55 -0.48
CA VAL A 71 10.67 7.39 0.43
C VAL A 71 11.96 7.23 1.22
N TYR A 72 11.91 6.41 2.27
CA TYR A 72 13.07 6.05 3.09
C TYR A 72 13.16 4.53 3.26
N ASP A 73 14.33 4.03 3.69
CA ASP A 73 14.53 2.60 3.95
C ASP A 73 13.59 2.10 5.05
N GLY A 74 12.97 0.94 4.84
CA GLY A 74 11.98 0.38 5.76
C GLY A 74 10.56 0.92 5.59
N GLN A 75 10.35 1.95 4.75
CA GLN A 75 9.00 2.40 4.38
C GLN A 75 8.29 1.31 3.56
N VAL A 76 7.03 1.04 3.91
CA VAL A 76 6.13 0.18 3.13
C VAL A 76 5.49 1.02 2.02
N ILE A 77 5.72 0.64 0.78
CA ILE A 77 5.32 1.39 -0.42
C ILE A 77 4.16 0.75 -1.19
N GLY A 78 3.68 -0.40 -0.73
CA GLY A 78 2.63 -1.19 -1.35
C GLY A 78 2.46 -2.54 -0.66
N ASN A 79 1.52 -3.36 -1.14
CA ASN A 79 1.38 -4.76 -0.74
C ASN A 79 1.65 -5.72 -1.89
N VAL A 80 1.96 -6.96 -1.56
CA VAL A 80 2.10 -8.07 -2.49
C VAL A 80 0.79 -8.84 -2.53
N SER A 81 0.24 -9.06 -3.74
CA SER A 81 -1.05 -9.74 -3.92
C SER A 81 -1.03 -11.20 -3.46
N LYS A 82 0.15 -11.85 -3.50
CA LYS A 82 0.35 -13.24 -3.09
C LYS A 82 1.77 -13.44 -2.56
N GLY A 83 1.89 -14.08 -1.40
CA GLY A 83 3.16 -14.45 -0.78
C GLY A 83 3.54 -13.53 0.38
N ASP A 84 4.81 -13.65 0.79
CA ASP A 84 5.40 -12.93 1.91
C ASP A 84 5.87 -11.53 1.52
N ASP A 85 6.43 -10.81 2.49
CA ASP A 85 7.03 -9.49 2.31
C ASP A 85 8.09 -9.47 1.20
N LEU A 86 8.06 -8.42 0.40
CA LEU A 86 9.00 -8.20 -0.69
C LEU A 86 9.83 -6.95 -0.43
N THR A 87 11.14 -7.14 -0.35
CA THR A 87 12.09 -6.04 -0.23
C THR A 87 12.39 -5.48 -1.63
N VAL A 88 12.19 -4.17 -1.85
CA VAL A 88 12.17 -3.53 -3.18
C VAL A 88 12.98 -2.24 -3.24
N ASN A 89 13.52 -1.91 -4.41
CA ASN A 89 14.17 -0.63 -4.68
C ASN A 89 13.28 0.24 -5.60
N PRO A 90 12.52 1.19 -5.05
CA PRO A 90 11.63 2.06 -5.85
C PRO A 90 12.36 3.22 -6.53
N THR A 91 13.66 3.40 -6.28
CA THR A 91 14.49 4.45 -6.87
C THR A 91 15.33 3.94 -8.05
N LYS A 92 15.12 2.68 -8.47
CA LYS A 92 15.89 2.03 -9.53
C LYS A 92 15.51 2.60 -10.90
N GLY A 93 16.48 3.21 -11.58
CA GLY A 93 16.32 3.70 -12.95
C GLY A 93 16.40 2.60 -14.01
N LYS A 94 16.06 2.96 -15.25
CA LYS A 94 16.20 2.11 -16.44
C LYS A 94 17.68 1.93 -16.76
N GLN A 95 18.16 0.70 -16.86
CA GLN A 95 19.52 0.41 -17.31
C GLN A 95 19.58 0.55 -18.84
N LEU A 96 20.35 1.51 -19.34
CA LEU A 96 20.44 1.87 -20.77
C LEU A 96 21.20 0.82 -21.62
N THR A 97 21.79 -0.20 -21.01
CA THR A 97 22.72 -1.12 -21.67
C THR A 97 22.07 -2.22 -22.50
N ASN A 98 20.78 -2.52 -22.33
CA ASN A 98 20.09 -3.61 -23.06
C ASN A 98 18.97 -3.16 -24.02
N MET A 99 18.99 -1.91 -24.50
CA MET A 99 17.98 -1.40 -25.44
C MET A 99 18.54 -1.26 -26.87
N ARG A 100 19.16 -2.31 -27.39
CA ARG A 100 19.41 -2.51 -28.83
C ARG A 100 18.55 -3.67 -29.34
N ALA A 101 17.23 -3.54 -29.22
CA ALA A 101 16.28 -4.37 -29.95
C ALA A 101 14.98 -3.57 -30.14
N SER A 102 14.70 -3.21 -31.40
CA SER A 102 13.38 -2.88 -31.95
C SER A 102 12.48 -1.89 -31.20
N GLY A 103 12.58 -0.60 -31.54
CA GLY A 103 11.44 0.24 -31.95
C GLY A 103 10.18 0.35 -31.08
N SER A 104 10.23 0.04 -29.78
CA SER A 104 9.09 0.18 -28.86
C SER A 104 9.53 0.98 -27.64
N ASP A 105 9.28 2.30 -27.69
CA ASP A 105 9.22 3.10 -26.47
C ASP A 105 7.96 2.66 -25.71
N ASP A 106 8.08 1.63 -24.88
CA ASP A 106 7.01 1.21 -23.98
C ASP A 106 6.69 2.38 -23.04
N LYS A 107 5.53 3.00 -23.26
CA LYS A 107 5.02 4.06 -22.40
C LYS A 107 4.70 3.45 -21.05
N VAL A 108 5.32 3.99 -20.00
CA VAL A 108 5.02 3.61 -18.60
C VAL A 108 3.56 3.96 -18.31
N TYR A 109 2.76 2.96 -17.93
CA TYR A 109 1.38 3.14 -17.50
C TYR A 109 1.24 2.70 -16.06
N LEU A 110 0.87 3.61 -15.16
CA LEU A 110 0.68 3.28 -13.75
C LEU A 110 -0.80 3.26 -13.40
N ALA A 111 -1.23 2.20 -12.73
CA ALA A 111 -2.54 2.17 -12.10
C ALA A 111 -2.62 3.23 -11.00
N ALA A 112 -3.84 3.70 -10.72
CA ALA A 112 -4.09 4.61 -9.61
C ALA A 112 -3.60 3.99 -8.29
N THR A 113 -2.85 4.75 -7.51
CA THR A 113 -2.29 4.26 -6.25
C THR A 113 -3.38 4.19 -5.19
N TYR A 114 -3.26 3.19 -4.30
CA TYR A 114 -4.09 3.10 -3.11
C TYR A 114 -3.54 4.05 -2.05
N LYS A 115 -3.87 5.33 -2.22
CA LYS A 115 -3.40 6.40 -1.33
C LYS A 115 -3.92 6.20 0.09
N LEU A 116 -2.98 6.20 1.04
CA LEU A 116 -3.26 5.98 2.45
C LEU A 116 -3.77 7.26 3.13
N ASP A 117 -4.84 7.07 3.89
CA ASP A 117 -5.26 7.94 4.98
C ASP A 117 -5.19 7.14 6.30
N ILE A 118 -5.55 7.76 7.42
CA ILE A 118 -5.45 7.11 8.74
C ILE A 118 -6.31 5.84 8.80
N GLU A 119 -7.53 5.89 8.26
CA GLU A 119 -8.47 4.77 8.33
C GLU A 119 -8.00 3.58 7.50
N LYS A 120 -7.59 3.83 6.25
CA LYS A 120 -7.03 2.81 5.35
C LYS A 120 -5.74 2.23 5.91
N ALA A 121 -4.87 3.05 6.49
CA ALA A 121 -3.65 2.57 7.12
C ALA A 121 -3.96 1.65 8.32
N MET A 122 -4.95 1.99 9.15
CA MET A 122 -5.39 1.15 10.26
C MET A 122 -6.04 -0.17 9.82
N GLU A 123 -6.65 -0.19 8.62
CA GLU A 123 -7.21 -1.40 8.05
C GLU A 123 -6.13 -2.41 7.64
N ILE A 124 -5.07 -1.93 6.99
CA ILE A 124 -4.09 -2.79 6.31
C ILE A 124 -2.78 -3.01 7.08
N VAL A 125 -2.48 -2.20 8.10
CA VAL A 125 -1.21 -2.29 8.86
C VAL A 125 -0.98 -3.70 9.42
N ALA A 126 0.22 -4.23 9.21
CA ALA A 126 0.62 -5.52 9.74
C ALA A 126 1.07 -5.44 11.22
N PRO A 127 1.03 -6.56 11.98
CA PRO A 127 1.44 -6.57 13.38
C PRO A 127 2.89 -6.12 13.64
N ASP A 128 3.77 -6.24 12.64
CA ASP A 128 5.17 -5.86 12.69
C ASP A 128 5.46 -4.54 11.93
N GLU A 129 4.42 -3.71 11.80
CA GLU A 129 4.47 -2.38 11.20
C GLU A 129 4.03 -1.27 12.16
N TYR A 130 4.43 -0.05 11.82
CA TYR A 130 3.92 1.18 12.40
C TYR A 130 3.24 2.05 11.33
N ILE A 131 2.21 2.77 11.77
CA ILE A 131 1.63 3.87 11.00
C ILE A 131 2.33 5.15 11.43
N GLU A 132 3.03 5.78 10.50
CA GLU A 132 3.61 7.11 10.70
C GLU A 132 2.59 8.17 10.30
N ILE A 133 2.24 9.05 11.24
CA ILE A 133 1.27 10.11 11.01
C ILE A 133 1.96 11.45 11.20
N THR A 134 1.83 12.31 10.21
CA THR A 134 2.28 13.70 10.21
C THR A 134 1.15 14.59 9.71
N PRO A 135 1.20 15.92 9.91
CA PRO A 135 0.17 16.82 9.38
C PRO A 135 -0.02 16.75 7.85
N LYS A 136 0.98 16.26 7.12
CA LYS A 136 0.99 16.22 5.65
C LYS A 136 0.89 14.81 5.06
N SER A 137 1.11 13.76 5.85
CA SER A 137 1.23 12.41 5.32
C SER A 137 0.91 11.34 6.35
N VAL A 138 0.33 10.24 5.86
CA VAL A 138 0.16 8.98 6.56
C VAL A 138 0.93 7.93 5.78
N ARG A 139 1.83 7.21 6.46
CA ARG A 139 2.72 6.21 5.83
C ARG A 139 2.78 4.95 6.69
N LEU A 140 3.23 3.85 6.08
CA LEU A 140 3.48 2.59 6.76
C LEU A 140 4.99 2.29 6.75
N ARG A 141 5.48 1.65 7.80
CA ARG A 141 6.87 1.16 7.87
C ARG A 141 6.98 -0.11 8.71
N LYS A 142 8.05 -0.88 8.49
CA LYS A 142 8.41 -2.00 9.38
C LYS A 142 8.97 -1.49 10.72
N LYS A 143 8.75 -2.25 11.79
CA LYS A 143 9.27 -1.94 13.14
C LYS A 143 10.79 -2.14 13.26
N ASN A 144 11.31 -3.21 12.64
CA ASN A 144 12.66 -3.72 12.89
C ASN A 144 13.64 -3.44 11.73
N LYS A 145 13.37 -2.41 10.93
CA LYS A 145 14.19 -2.02 9.79
C LYS A 145 14.42 -0.52 9.84
#